data_AF-A0A7S1M0E3-F1
#
_entry.id   AF-A0A7S1M0E3-F1
#
_cell.length_a   1.000
_cell.length_b   1.000
_cell.length_c   1.000
_cell.angle_alpha   90.00
_cell.angle_beta   90.00
_cell.angle_gamma   90.00
#
_symmetry.space_group_name_H-M   'P 1'
#
loop_
_entity.id
_entity.type
_entity.pdbx_description
1 polymer ?
#
loop_
_entity_poly.entity_id
_entity_poly.type
_entity_poly.pdbx_seq_one_letter_code
_entity_poly.pdbx_strand_id
1 'polypeptide(L)'
;NSFCTLLARLTAVDLTMRRTVGRWLPRESTAPVSRFLSPHYPFDAVYVINLDRRSDRWMHVERQLRKAGLQDGVRFPGIDGRNVDVDALVKAGAISATGAERLRLPMEEKLFGMDLTPGALGCALSHRAVWQRIVQAQHKCCLILEDDVEFHPSIKKTFADRWSRVPADWDLVYLGGLDLLSADKPPRPFLASGVRYAYQGHRELTAYVLHDKSAARCLELSNEMTWQIDTHICNIFKDDPAAEDKYISDPLSYVLQPSLAIQVTKLGTDVQKQPEANPALADASRRMREFIGGGTSKR
;
A
#
# COMPACT_ATOMS: atom_id res chain seq x y z
N ASN A 1 -20.46 -3.41 36.10
CA ASN A 1 -19.13 -4.06 36.01
C ASN A 1 -18.63 -4.40 34.60
N SER A 2 -19.44 -4.40 33.53
CA SER A 2 -18.93 -4.67 32.16
C SER A 2 -18.62 -3.43 31.31
N PHE A 3 -19.10 -2.23 31.69
CA PHE A 3 -18.89 -1.01 30.90
C PHE A 3 -17.52 -0.35 31.18
N CYS A 4 -17.06 -0.38 32.44
CA CYS A 4 -15.74 0.14 32.83
C CYS A 4 -14.58 -0.70 32.28
N THR A 5 -14.76 -2.02 32.12
CA THR A 5 -13.74 -2.92 31.57
C THR A 5 -13.59 -2.77 30.05
N LEU A 6 -14.67 -2.42 29.34
CA LEU A 6 -14.62 -2.14 27.90
C LEU A 6 -13.93 -0.80 27.61
N LEU A 7 -14.26 0.25 28.38
CA LEU A 7 -13.55 1.54 28.30
C LEU A 7 -12.06 1.40 28.64
N ALA A 8 -11.71 0.63 29.67
CA ALA A 8 -10.31 0.39 30.06
C ALA A 8 -9.52 -0.35 28.97
N ARG A 9 -10.13 -1.32 28.27
CA ARG A 9 -9.52 -2.02 27.12
C ARG A 9 -9.35 -1.10 25.91
N LEU A 10 -10.33 -0.24 25.61
CA LEU A 10 -10.22 0.74 24.53
C LEU A 10 -9.13 1.79 24.82
N THR A 11 -9.01 2.26 26.05
CA THR A 11 -7.93 3.18 26.46
C THR A 11 -6.55 2.52 26.49
N ALA A 12 -6.46 1.23 26.83
CA ALA A 12 -5.21 0.49 26.81
C ALA A 12 -4.72 0.22 25.39
N VAL A 13 -5.62 -0.09 24.44
CA VAL A 13 -5.28 -0.20 23.01
C VAL A 13 -4.84 1.16 22.45
N ASP A 14 -5.53 2.26 22.80
CA ASP A 14 -5.14 3.63 22.40
C ASP A 14 -3.77 4.05 22.99
N LEU A 15 -3.49 3.72 24.26
CA LEU A 15 -2.18 3.97 24.90
C LEU A 15 -1.04 3.08 24.34
N THR A 16 -1.36 1.85 23.93
CA THR A 16 -0.37 0.94 23.33
C THR A 16 -0.09 1.37 21.90
N MET A 17 -1.11 1.73 21.10
CA MET A 17 -0.94 2.35 19.78
C MET A 17 -0.17 3.66 19.86
N ARG A 18 -0.46 4.55 20.82
CA ARG A 18 0.33 5.77 21.02
C ARG A 18 1.81 5.49 21.36
N ARG A 19 2.13 4.35 21.98
CA ARG A 19 3.51 3.94 22.32
C ARG A 19 4.27 3.27 21.17
N THR A 20 3.63 2.49 20.31
CA THR A 20 4.28 1.82 19.15
C THR A 20 4.19 2.62 17.86
N VAL A 21 3.06 3.30 17.62
CA VAL A 21 2.79 4.01 16.36
C VAL A 21 3.45 5.40 16.35
N GLY A 22 3.53 6.08 17.49
CA GLY A 22 3.92 7.50 17.58
C GLY A 22 5.43 7.82 17.68
N ARG A 23 6.33 6.84 17.58
CA ARG A 23 7.76 7.05 17.93
C ARG A 23 8.62 7.60 16.78
N TRP A 24 8.18 7.47 15.52
CA TRP A 24 9.03 7.72 14.33
C TRP A 24 8.56 8.81 13.39
N LEU A 25 7.30 9.21 13.48
CA LEU A 25 6.71 10.15 12.53
C LEU A 25 6.65 11.55 13.15
N PRO A 26 6.83 12.62 12.35
CA PRO A 26 6.84 13.98 12.86
C PRO A 26 5.59 14.25 13.71
N ARG A 27 5.78 14.91 14.84
CA ARG A 27 4.68 15.35 15.70
C ARG A 27 3.85 16.36 14.90
N GLU A 28 2.66 15.92 14.50
CA GLU A 28 1.63 16.66 13.76
C GLU A 28 2.03 17.07 12.34
N SER A 29 1.56 16.30 11.35
CA SER A 29 1.54 16.74 9.95
C SER A 29 0.53 17.89 9.80
N THR A 30 0.96 18.99 9.18
CA THR A 30 0.11 20.15 8.83
C THR A 30 -0.85 19.85 7.68
N ALA A 31 -0.76 18.69 7.04
CA ALA A 31 -1.64 18.30 5.94
C ALA A 31 -3.10 18.21 6.43
N PRO A 32 -4.12 18.60 5.63
CA PRO A 32 -5.52 18.59 6.07
C PRO A 32 -6.03 17.19 6.46
N VAL A 33 -7.06 17.12 7.33
CA VAL A 33 -7.87 15.90 7.46
C VAL A 33 -8.80 15.87 6.27
N SER A 34 -8.83 14.78 5.51
CA SER A 34 -9.72 14.66 4.36
C SER A 34 -11.16 14.52 4.84
N ARG A 35 -12.08 15.26 4.23
CA ARG A 35 -13.52 15.13 4.44
C ARG A 35 -14.17 15.05 3.07
N PHE A 36 -14.02 13.88 2.47
CA PHE A 36 -14.49 13.64 1.11
C PHE A 36 -15.94 13.19 1.15
N LEU A 37 -16.76 13.72 0.24
CA LEU A 37 -18.14 13.31 0.06
C LEU A 37 -18.44 13.23 -1.43
N SER A 38 -19.01 12.12 -1.86
CA SER A 38 -19.43 11.93 -3.25
C SER A 38 -20.67 11.05 -3.30
N PRO A 39 -21.64 11.33 -4.20
CA PRO A 39 -22.73 10.40 -4.46
C PRO A 39 -22.27 9.15 -5.24
N HIS A 40 -21.06 9.16 -5.82
CA HIS A 40 -20.56 8.09 -6.68
C HIS A 40 -19.55 7.16 -5.99
N TYR A 41 -19.01 7.58 -4.84
CA TYR A 41 -17.98 6.85 -4.13
C TYR A 41 -18.36 6.67 -2.66
N PRO A 42 -18.03 5.53 -2.04
CA PRO A 42 -18.29 5.25 -0.63
C PRO A 42 -17.29 5.95 0.31
N PHE A 43 -16.33 6.70 -0.25
CA PHE A 43 -15.20 7.20 0.52
C PHE A 43 -15.61 8.37 1.42
N ASP A 44 -15.17 8.33 2.68
CA ASP A 44 -15.25 9.47 3.61
C ASP A 44 -13.95 10.29 3.63
N ALA A 45 -12.88 9.74 3.02
CA ALA A 45 -11.60 10.40 2.84
C ALA A 45 -10.91 9.94 1.54
N VAL A 46 -10.19 10.88 0.92
CA VAL A 46 -9.27 10.62 -0.19
C VAL A 46 -7.96 11.34 0.11
N TYR A 47 -6.84 10.60 0.12
CA TYR A 47 -5.49 11.12 0.26
C TYR A 47 -4.63 10.80 -0.96
N VAL A 48 -3.79 11.75 -1.36
CA VAL A 48 -2.83 11.59 -2.48
C VAL A 48 -1.43 11.90 -1.98
N ILE A 49 -0.57 10.88 -1.92
CA ILE A 49 0.82 11.02 -1.51
C ILE A 49 1.63 11.56 -2.69
N ASN A 50 2.27 12.70 -2.49
CA ASN A 50 3.10 13.34 -3.51
C ASN A 50 4.28 14.07 -2.85
N LEU A 51 5.48 13.87 -3.38
CA LEU A 51 6.67 14.59 -2.92
C LEU A 51 6.61 16.07 -3.36
N ASP A 52 6.99 17.00 -2.49
CA ASP A 52 6.95 18.45 -2.80
C ASP A 52 7.78 18.84 -4.03
N ARG A 53 8.88 18.14 -4.29
CA ARG A 53 9.71 18.36 -5.48
C ARG A 53 9.10 17.82 -6.79
N ARG A 54 8.06 16.97 -6.72
CA ARG A 54 7.45 16.30 -7.88
C ARG A 54 6.17 17.01 -8.32
N SER A 55 6.30 18.29 -8.67
CA SER A 55 5.19 19.10 -9.20
C SER A 55 4.67 18.57 -10.54
N ASP A 56 5.53 17.91 -11.32
CA ASP A 56 5.20 17.20 -12.55
C ASP A 56 4.19 16.06 -12.31
N ARG A 57 4.43 15.23 -11.29
CA ARG A 57 3.52 14.15 -10.87
C ARG A 57 2.27 14.71 -10.21
N TRP A 58 2.38 15.78 -9.44
CA TRP A 58 1.21 16.46 -8.88
C TRP A 58 0.23 16.92 -9.98
N MET A 59 0.73 17.61 -11.02
CA MET A 59 -0.08 18.00 -12.17
C MET A 59 -0.70 16.79 -12.90
N HIS A 60 0.00 15.65 -12.93
CA HIS A 60 -0.55 14.41 -13.50
C HIS A 60 -1.74 13.91 -12.68
N VAL A 61 -1.56 13.67 -11.39
CA VAL A 61 -2.61 13.10 -10.55
C VAL A 61 -3.81 14.05 -10.41
N GLU A 62 -3.62 15.37 -10.35
CA GLU A 62 -4.75 16.32 -10.36
C GLU A 62 -5.66 16.16 -11.58
N ARG A 63 -5.08 15.92 -12.77
CA ARG A 63 -5.89 15.64 -13.98
C ARG A 63 -6.63 14.32 -13.86
N GLN A 64 -6.02 13.31 -13.26
CA GLN A 64 -6.64 12.00 -13.05
C GLN A 64 -7.78 12.08 -12.03
N LEU A 65 -7.59 12.81 -10.93
CA LEU A 65 -8.64 13.07 -9.93
C LEU A 65 -9.86 13.75 -10.57
N ARG A 66 -9.67 14.79 -11.39
CA ARG A 66 -10.80 15.45 -12.11
C ARG A 66 -11.52 14.49 -13.06
N LYS A 67 -10.77 13.68 -13.81
CA LYS A 67 -11.34 12.65 -14.70
C LYS A 67 -12.13 11.61 -13.92
N ALA A 68 -11.67 11.22 -12.74
CA ALA A 68 -12.33 10.27 -11.85
C ALA A 68 -13.41 10.89 -10.95
N GLY A 69 -13.50 12.22 -10.83
CA GLY A 69 -14.50 12.86 -9.96
C GLY A 69 -14.10 12.82 -8.48
N LEU A 70 -12.79 12.81 -8.24
CA LEU A 70 -12.12 12.75 -6.94
C LEU A 70 -11.32 14.05 -6.68
N GLN A 71 -11.63 15.15 -7.36
CA GLN A 71 -10.86 16.40 -7.32
C GLN A 71 -10.78 17.05 -5.93
N ASP A 72 -11.70 16.70 -5.02
CA ASP A 72 -11.72 17.18 -3.64
C ASP A 72 -10.82 16.33 -2.71
N GLY A 73 -10.05 15.40 -3.28
CA GLY A 73 -9.04 14.65 -2.55
C GLY A 73 -7.92 15.53 -2.02
N VAL A 74 -7.36 15.15 -0.86
CA VAL A 74 -6.37 15.95 -0.15
C VAL A 74 -4.96 15.48 -0.50
N ARG A 75 -4.10 16.41 -0.92
CA ARG A 75 -2.66 16.17 -1.02
C ARG A 75 -2.06 15.90 0.35
N PHE A 76 -1.31 14.81 0.46
CA PHE A 76 -0.41 14.54 1.56
C PHE A 76 1.03 14.78 1.11
N PRO A 77 1.80 15.69 1.75
CA PRO A 77 3.19 15.92 1.41
C PRO A 77 4.00 14.66 1.76
N GLY A 78 4.48 13.98 0.73
CA GLY A 78 5.30 12.78 0.85
C GLY A 78 6.62 13.08 1.56
N ILE A 79 7.08 12.14 2.37
CA ILE A 79 8.35 12.19 3.05
C ILE A 79 9.45 11.83 2.06
N ASP A 80 10.38 12.75 1.85
CA ASP A 80 11.57 12.51 1.04
C ASP A 80 12.59 11.68 1.82
N GLY A 81 12.66 10.39 1.53
CA GLY A 81 13.53 9.48 2.27
C GLY A 81 15.04 9.75 2.12
N ARG A 82 15.45 10.65 1.22
CA ARG A 82 16.84 11.16 1.16
C ARG A 82 17.18 12.07 2.34
N ASN A 83 16.17 12.65 2.98
CA ASN A 83 16.32 13.56 4.12
C ASN A 83 16.03 12.86 5.46
N VAL A 84 15.87 11.54 5.46
CA VAL A 84 15.55 10.76 6.66
C VAL A 84 16.82 10.31 7.36
N ASP A 85 16.88 10.54 8.67
CA ASP A 85 17.94 10.02 9.54
C ASP A 85 17.73 8.52 9.79
N VAL A 86 18.41 7.69 8.98
CA VAL A 86 18.34 6.23 9.05
C VAL A 86 18.85 5.71 10.40
N ASP A 87 19.93 6.28 10.93
CA ASP A 87 20.54 5.80 12.18
C ASP A 87 19.61 6.05 13.37
N ALA A 88 18.91 7.19 13.38
CA ALA A 88 17.87 7.46 14.35
C ALA A 88 16.72 6.43 14.27
N LEU A 89 16.28 6.06 13.07
CA LEU A 89 15.23 5.04 12.90
C LEU A 89 15.68 3.65 13.35
N VAL A 90 16.93 3.26 13.06
CA VAL A 90 17.51 1.98 13.49
C VAL A 90 17.67 1.90 15.00
N LYS A 91 18.29 2.92 15.62
CA LYS A 91 18.51 3.00 17.07
C LYS A 91 17.23 2.74 17.86
N ALA A 92 16.15 3.09 17.25
CA ALA A 92 14.92 3.32 17.92
C ALA A 92 13.90 2.20 17.58
N GLY A 93 14.22 1.36 16.58
CA GLY A 93 13.58 0.07 16.31
C GLY A 93 12.61 0.08 15.12
N ALA A 94 12.62 1.14 14.32
CA ALA A 94 11.74 1.27 13.15
C ALA A 94 12.23 0.50 11.93
N ILE A 95 13.54 0.24 11.87
CA ILE A 95 14.20 -0.53 10.81
C ILE A 95 14.96 -1.65 11.49
N SER A 96 14.74 -2.89 11.04
CA SER A 96 15.44 -4.05 11.59
C SER A 96 16.94 -3.99 11.27
N ALA A 97 17.77 -4.76 11.99
CA ALA A 97 19.19 -4.87 11.69
C ALA A 97 19.46 -5.28 10.23
N THR A 98 18.72 -6.27 9.73
CA THR A 98 18.78 -6.71 8.33
C THR A 98 18.31 -5.63 7.37
N GLY A 99 17.20 -4.94 7.67
CA GLY A 99 16.73 -3.82 6.84
C GLY A 99 17.77 -2.71 6.73
N ALA A 100 18.45 -2.41 7.84
CA ALA A 100 19.48 -1.38 7.92
C ALA A 100 20.76 -1.76 7.16
N GLU A 101 21.20 -3.01 7.28
CA GLU A 101 22.31 -3.55 6.50
C GLU A 101 22.02 -3.45 5.00
N ARG A 102 20.85 -3.95 4.58
CA ARG A 102 20.45 -3.97 3.18
C ARG A 102 20.19 -2.59 2.61
N LEU A 103 19.68 -1.65 3.41
CA LEU A 103 19.53 -0.24 3.02
C LEU A 103 20.88 0.42 2.72
N ARG A 104 21.97 0.03 3.39
CA ARG A 104 23.32 0.56 3.15
C ARG A 104 24.06 -0.09 1.97
N LEU A 105 23.54 -1.17 1.40
CA LEU A 105 24.12 -1.78 0.20
C LEU A 105 24.09 -0.82 -1.00
N PRO A 106 25.10 -0.88 -1.88
CA PRO A 106 25.08 -0.20 -3.18
C PRO A 106 23.81 -0.52 -3.98
N MET A 107 23.41 0.42 -4.82
CA MET A 107 22.14 0.31 -5.53
C MET A 107 22.13 -0.87 -6.49
N GLU A 108 23.23 -1.34 -7.02
CA GLU A 108 23.34 -2.50 -7.92
C GLU A 108 23.11 -3.83 -7.19
N GLU A 109 23.43 -3.90 -5.90
CA GLU A 109 23.38 -5.14 -5.11
C GLU A 109 22.00 -5.43 -4.52
N LYS A 110 21.15 -4.40 -4.37
CA LYS A 110 19.84 -4.58 -3.73
C LYS A 110 18.92 -5.53 -4.52
N LEU A 111 17.98 -6.18 -3.84
CA LEU A 111 16.91 -6.92 -4.49
C LEU A 111 15.81 -5.95 -4.94
N PHE A 112 15.55 -5.91 -6.25
CA PHE A 112 14.51 -5.07 -6.85
C PHE A 112 13.14 -5.41 -6.25
N GLY A 113 12.36 -4.37 -5.88
CA GLY A 113 11.03 -4.53 -5.30
C GLY A 113 10.98 -5.20 -3.92
N MET A 114 12.11 -5.35 -3.23
CA MET A 114 12.19 -5.99 -1.90
C MET A 114 12.97 -5.15 -0.90
N ASP A 115 14.18 -4.76 -1.26
CA ASP A 115 15.05 -4.02 -0.36
C ASP A 115 14.58 -2.57 -0.21
N LEU A 116 14.83 -2.04 0.99
CA LEU A 116 14.70 -0.61 1.23
C LEU A 116 15.75 0.14 0.39
N THR A 117 15.26 1.14 -0.34
CA THR A 117 16.01 2.27 -0.87
C THR A 117 15.65 3.51 -0.04
N PRO A 118 16.40 4.62 -0.14
CA PRO A 118 15.94 5.89 0.45
C PRO A 118 14.53 6.25 -0.02
N GLY A 119 14.25 6.06 -1.31
CA GLY A 119 12.92 6.24 -1.88
C GLY A 119 11.84 5.38 -1.25
N ALA A 120 12.09 4.07 -1.12
CA ALA A 120 11.16 3.12 -0.52
C ALA A 120 10.94 3.40 0.97
N LEU A 121 11.97 3.87 1.68
CA LEU A 121 11.84 4.33 3.06
C LEU A 121 10.95 5.57 3.15
N GLY A 122 11.13 6.56 2.26
CA GLY A 122 10.26 7.74 2.17
C GLY A 122 8.80 7.40 1.84
N CYS A 123 8.59 6.49 0.88
CA CYS A 123 7.28 5.94 0.56
C CYS A 123 6.67 5.27 1.80
N ALA A 124 7.37 4.33 2.43
CA ALA A 124 6.89 3.63 3.62
C ALA A 124 6.48 4.57 4.76
N LEU A 125 7.32 5.57 5.07
CA LEU A 125 7.01 6.56 6.11
C LEU A 125 5.80 7.43 5.73
N SER A 126 5.63 7.77 4.45
CA SER A 126 4.48 8.54 3.96
C SER A 126 3.17 7.76 4.12
N HIS A 127 3.15 6.49 3.72
CA HIS A 127 1.99 5.62 3.89
C HIS A 127 1.64 5.45 5.37
N ARG A 128 2.63 5.16 6.22
CA ARG A 128 2.43 5.06 7.67
C ARG A 128 1.86 6.35 8.27
N ALA A 129 2.32 7.52 7.81
CA ALA A 129 1.79 8.81 8.28
C ALA A 129 0.33 9.04 7.86
N VAL A 130 -0.04 8.64 6.64
CA VAL A 130 -1.45 8.66 6.19
C VAL A 130 -2.29 7.68 7.02
N TRP A 131 -1.80 6.46 7.28
CA TRP A 131 -2.51 5.47 8.11
C TRP A 131 -2.73 5.95 9.54
N GLN A 132 -1.74 6.60 10.16
CA GLN A 132 -1.91 7.23 11.46
C GLN A 132 -3.03 8.25 11.46
N ARG A 133 -3.08 9.08 10.41
CA ARG A 133 -4.12 10.10 10.26
C ARG A 133 -5.51 9.47 10.11
N ILE A 134 -5.60 8.39 9.35
CA ILE A 134 -6.83 7.60 9.18
C ILE A 134 -7.30 6.99 10.50
N VAL A 135 -6.38 6.43 11.31
CA VAL A 135 -6.69 5.92 12.65
C VAL A 135 -7.21 7.03 13.56
N GLN A 136 -6.52 8.18 13.60
CA GLN A 136 -6.88 9.32 14.45
C GLN A 136 -8.23 9.94 14.07
N ALA A 137 -8.50 10.04 12.77
CA ALA A 137 -9.76 10.57 12.24
C ALA A 137 -10.89 9.52 12.20
N GLN A 138 -10.57 8.25 12.50
CA GLN A 138 -11.50 7.12 12.50
C GLN A 138 -12.24 6.91 11.17
N HIS A 139 -11.59 7.18 10.04
CA HIS A 139 -12.18 7.02 8.71
C HIS A 139 -12.62 5.59 8.45
N LYS A 140 -13.80 5.42 7.84
CA LYS A 140 -14.44 4.12 7.59
C LYS A 140 -14.26 3.62 6.17
N CYS A 141 -13.92 4.49 5.23
CA CYS A 141 -13.64 4.10 3.86
C CYS A 141 -12.72 5.15 3.23
N CYS A 142 -11.42 4.97 3.37
CA CYS A 142 -10.43 5.92 2.89
C CYS A 142 -9.75 5.41 1.63
N LEU A 143 -9.81 6.17 0.54
CA LEU A 143 -9.00 5.93 -0.65
C LEU A 143 -7.63 6.61 -0.48
N ILE A 144 -6.57 5.87 -0.76
CA ILE A 144 -5.19 6.36 -0.73
C ILE A 144 -4.59 6.14 -2.11
N LEU A 145 -3.93 7.17 -2.62
CA LEU A 145 -3.36 7.22 -3.96
C LEU A 145 -1.90 7.65 -3.90
N GLU A 146 -1.07 7.08 -4.78
CA GLU A 146 0.21 7.67 -5.18
C GLU A 146 0.01 8.62 -6.37
N ASP A 147 0.99 9.48 -6.62
CA ASP A 147 0.93 10.55 -7.62
C ASP A 147 1.18 10.10 -9.07
N ASP A 148 1.53 8.83 -9.26
CA ASP A 148 1.67 8.16 -10.56
C ASP A 148 0.50 7.22 -10.88
N VAL A 149 -0.64 7.41 -10.22
CA VAL A 149 -1.88 6.71 -10.58
C VAL A 149 -2.47 7.23 -11.89
N GLU A 150 -2.88 6.32 -12.78
CA GLU A 150 -3.73 6.60 -13.93
C GLU A 150 -5.02 5.78 -13.84
N PHE A 151 -6.17 6.45 -13.88
CA PHE A 151 -7.47 5.79 -13.75
C PHE A 151 -8.00 5.31 -15.10
N HIS A 152 -8.68 4.17 -15.08
CA HIS A 152 -9.43 3.68 -16.23
C HIS A 152 -10.51 4.71 -16.63
N PRO A 153 -10.70 5.02 -17.94
CA PRO A 153 -11.66 6.04 -18.38
C PRO A 153 -13.11 5.82 -17.93
N SER A 154 -13.50 4.57 -17.64
CA SER A 154 -14.84 4.22 -17.15
C SER A 154 -14.99 4.19 -15.63
N ILE A 155 -13.98 4.59 -14.85
CA ILE A 155 -14.01 4.45 -13.37
C ILE A 155 -15.26 5.07 -12.75
N LYS A 156 -15.64 6.29 -13.17
CA LYS A 156 -16.86 6.98 -12.71
C LYS A 156 -18.14 6.16 -12.91
N LYS A 157 -18.20 5.37 -13.99
CA LYS A 157 -19.38 4.59 -14.38
C LYS A 157 -19.40 3.21 -13.76
N THR A 158 -18.23 2.63 -13.46
CA THR A 158 -18.09 1.22 -13.12
C THR A 158 -17.72 0.97 -11.67
N PHE A 159 -17.23 1.98 -10.95
CA PHE A 159 -16.75 1.82 -9.58
C PHE A 159 -17.85 1.33 -8.63
N ALA A 160 -19.01 2.00 -8.59
CA ALA A 160 -20.10 1.65 -7.67
C ALA A 160 -20.61 0.22 -7.85
N ASP A 161 -20.78 -0.22 -9.11
CA ASP A 161 -21.18 -1.59 -9.45
C ASP A 161 -20.15 -2.61 -8.92
N ARG A 162 -18.87 -2.37 -9.15
CA ARG A 162 -17.80 -3.26 -8.67
C ARG A 162 -17.68 -3.27 -7.15
N TRP A 163 -17.76 -2.09 -6.53
CA TRP A 163 -17.71 -1.93 -5.09
C TRP A 163 -18.84 -2.70 -4.39
N SER A 164 -20.04 -2.73 -4.99
CA SER A 164 -21.18 -3.48 -4.42
C SER A 164 -20.95 -4.99 -4.33
N ARG A 165 -19.94 -5.53 -5.02
CA ARG A 165 -19.55 -6.95 -5.01
C ARG A 165 -18.37 -7.24 -4.08
N VAL A 166 -17.77 -6.21 -3.47
CA VAL A 166 -16.69 -6.40 -2.51
C VAL A 166 -17.31 -6.94 -1.21
N PRO A 167 -16.82 -8.09 -0.69
CA PRO A 167 -17.29 -8.65 0.58
C PRO A 167 -17.14 -7.68 1.74
N ALA A 168 -18.12 -7.63 2.65
CA ALA A 168 -18.16 -6.66 3.74
C ALA A 168 -17.04 -6.84 4.80
N ASP A 169 -16.31 -7.95 4.77
CA ASP A 169 -15.16 -8.27 5.63
C ASP A 169 -13.82 -7.81 5.03
N TRP A 170 -13.84 -6.95 4.00
CA TRP A 170 -12.63 -6.34 3.45
C TRP A 170 -11.85 -5.55 4.53
N ASP A 171 -10.53 -5.76 4.58
CA ASP A 171 -9.60 -4.86 5.28
C ASP A 171 -8.89 -3.93 4.28
N LEU A 172 -8.52 -4.47 3.12
CA LEU A 172 -7.87 -3.75 2.02
C LEU A 172 -8.57 -4.04 0.70
N VAL A 173 -8.77 -3.01 -0.12
CA VAL A 173 -9.27 -3.16 -1.49
C VAL A 173 -8.39 -2.39 -2.45
N TYR A 174 -7.69 -3.11 -3.32
CA TYR A 174 -6.88 -2.51 -4.38
C TYR A 174 -7.75 -2.16 -5.59
N LEU A 175 -7.58 -0.95 -6.13
CA LEU A 175 -8.30 -0.51 -7.34
C LEU A 175 -7.72 -1.13 -8.61
N GLY A 176 -6.58 -1.80 -8.51
CA GLY A 176 -5.95 -2.53 -9.57
C GLY A 176 -4.68 -3.20 -9.06
N GLY A 177 -3.84 -3.57 -10.01
CA GLY A 177 -2.50 -4.04 -9.78
C GLY A 177 -1.98 -4.80 -10.97
N LEU A 178 -0.67 -4.92 -11.08
CA LEU A 178 -0.06 -5.69 -12.14
C LEU A 178 -0.26 -7.19 -11.85
N ASP A 179 -1.13 -7.85 -12.61
CA ASP A 179 -1.26 -9.31 -12.55
C ASP A 179 -0.01 -9.90 -13.21
N LEU A 180 0.98 -10.24 -12.40
CA LEU A 180 2.23 -10.86 -12.84
C LEU A 180 2.04 -12.33 -13.28
N LEU A 181 0.82 -12.86 -13.11
CA LEU A 181 0.49 -14.21 -13.54
C LEU A 181 0.17 -14.21 -15.05
N SER A 182 0.63 -15.26 -15.74
CA SER A 182 0.56 -15.43 -17.20
C SER A 182 -0.77 -14.96 -17.81
N ALA A 183 -0.70 -14.18 -18.90
CA ALA A 183 -1.83 -13.58 -19.62
C ALA A 183 -2.97 -14.55 -20.00
N ASP A 184 -2.69 -15.86 -20.07
CA ASP A 184 -3.65 -16.90 -20.42
C ASP A 184 -4.41 -17.50 -19.21
N LYS A 185 -4.17 -16.98 -17.99
CA LYS A 185 -4.81 -17.50 -16.77
C LYS A 185 -5.81 -16.49 -16.21
N PRO A 186 -6.99 -16.94 -15.77
CA PRO A 186 -7.98 -16.05 -15.18
C PRO A 186 -7.43 -15.41 -13.88
N PRO A 187 -7.99 -14.26 -13.47
CA PRO A 187 -7.59 -13.58 -12.25
C PRO A 187 -7.78 -14.49 -11.03
N ARG A 188 -6.73 -14.69 -10.21
CA ARG A 188 -6.74 -15.62 -9.08
C ARG A 188 -6.33 -14.94 -7.77
N PRO A 189 -6.84 -15.42 -6.62
CA PRO A 189 -7.96 -16.36 -6.49
C PRO A 189 -9.32 -15.67 -6.75
N PHE A 190 -10.16 -16.32 -7.55
CA PHE A 190 -11.45 -15.75 -7.99
C PHE A 190 -12.48 -15.82 -6.87
N LEU A 191 -13.18 -14.70 -6.64
CA LEU A 191 -14.28 -14.65 -5.67
C LEU A 191 -15.62 -14.41 -6.35
N ALA A 192 -15.71 -13.33 -7.12
CA ALA A 192 -16.92 -12.92 -7.82
C ALA A 192 -16.56 -12.20 -9.13
N SER A 193 -17.57 -12.00 -10.00
CA SER A 193 -17.37 -11.17 -11.19
C SER A 193 -16.96 -9.76 -10.78
N GLY A 194 -15.74 -9.37 -11.14
CA GLY A 194 -15.23 -8.02 -10.87
C GLY A 194 -14.37 -7.87 -9.62
N VAL A 195 -14.30 -8.89 -8.75
CA VAL A 195 -13.57 -8.86 -7.48
C VAL A 195 -12.88 -10.20 -7.25
N ARG A 196 -11.59 -10.15 -6.91
CA ARG A 196 -10.78 -11.31 -6.55
C ARG A 196 -10.07 -11.07 -5.22
N TYR A 197 -9.57 -12.13 -4.61
CA TYR A 197 -8.58 -11.99 -3.54
C TYR A 197 -7.27 -11.42 -4.11
N ALA A 198 -6.51 -10.74 -3.26
CA ALA A 198 -5.13 -10.40 -3.55
C ALA A 198 -4.25 -11.64 -3.32
N TYR A 199 -3.58 -12.13 -4.37
CA TYR A 199 -2.72 -13.30 -4.28
C TYR A 199 -1.43 -13.01 -3.48
N GLN A 200 -0.74 -14.05 -3.02
CA GLN A 200 0.56 -13.90 -2.36
C GLN A 200 1.59 -13.27 -3.33
N GLY A 201 1.94 -12.01 -3.09
CA GLY A 201 2.83 -11.24 -3.97
C GLY A 201 2.15 -10.11 -4.74
N HIS A 202 0.87 -9.82 -4.49
CA HIS A 202 0.20 -8.59 -4.92
C HIS A 202 0.78 -7.39 -4.14
N ARG A 203 1.98 -6.96 -4.51
CA ARG A 203 2.76 -5.90 -3.84
C ARG A 203 2.63 -4.60 -4.62
N GLU A 204 1.66 -3.77 -4.23
CA GLU A 204 1.45 -2.44 -4.81
C GLU A 204 0.63 -1.60 -3.84
N LEU A 205 0.88 -0.28 -3.79
CA LEU A 205 0.12 0.68 -3.00
C LEU A 205 -0.30 1.94 -3.79
N THR A 206 -0.24 1.88 -5.12
CA THR A 206 -0.60 2.99 -6.03
C THR A 206 -2.02 3.51 -5.81
N ALA A 207 -2.99 2.61 -5.62
CA ALA A 207 -4.40 2.98 -5.42
C ALA A 207 -5.16 1.89 -4.65
N TYR A 208 -5.50 2.19 -3.40
CA TYR A 208 -6.11 1.22 -2.48
C TYR A 208 -6.99 1.88 -1.44
N VAL A 209 -7.93 1.11 -0.91
CA VAL A 209 -8.92 1.52 0.10
C VAL A 209 -8.68 0.77 1.39
N LEU A 210 -8.76 1.46 2.52
CA LEU A 210 -8.78 0.86 3.85
C LEU A 210 -9.61 1.67 4.84
N HIS A 211 -9.93 1.07 5.97
CA HIS A 211 -10.56 1.74 7.12
C HIS A 211 -9.59 1.85 8.30
N ASP A 212 -9.95 2.64 9.32
CA ASP A 212 -9.17 2.89 10.54
C ASP A 212 -8.56 1.63 11.18
N LYS A 213 -9.35 0.58 11.40
CA LYS A 213 -8.83 -0.67 11.98
C LYS A 213 -7.77 -1.36 11.10
N SER A 214 -7.95 -1.34 9.79
CA SER A 214 -7.00 -1.91 8.82
C SER A 214 -5.73 -1.05 8.73
N ALA A 215 -5.84 0.29 8.75
CA ALA A 215 -4.69 1.19 8.89
C ALA A 215 -3.87 0.89 10.15
N ALA A 216 -4.54 0.71 11.29
CA ALA A 216 -3.92 0.28 12.53
C ALA A 216 -3.17 -1.04 12.37
N ARG A 217 -3.79 -2.03 11.70
CA ARG A 217 -3.15 -3.31 11.43
C ARG A 217 -1.93 -3.19 10.52
N CYS A 218 -2.02 -2.40 9.44
CA CYS A 218 -0.89 -2.11 8.56
C CYS A 218 0.27 -1.44 9.31
N LEU A 219 -0.02 -0.55 10.28
CA LEU A 219 0.99 0.07 11.14
C LEU A 219 1.70 -0.94 12.04
N GLU A 220 0.98 -1.94 12.56
CA GLU A 220 1.54 -3.04 13.35
C GLU A 220 2.42 -3.96 12.49
N LEU A 221 1.92 -4.39 11.33
CA LEU A 221 2.63 -5.27 10.41
C LEU A 221 3.92 -4.65 9.87
N SER A 222 3.98 -3.32 9.80
CA SER A 222 5.16 -2.56 9.37
C SER A 222 5.88 -1.84 10.51
N ASN A 223 5.69 -2.27 11.76
CA ASN A 223 6.29 -1.60 12.93
C ASN A 223 7.83 -1.65 12.92
N GLU A 224 8.40 -2.76 12.47
CA GLU A 224 9.83 -2.92 12.23
C GLU A 224 10.07 -3.26 10.75
N MET A 225 10.61 -2.31 10.00
CA MET A 225 10.78 -2.46 8.55
C MET A 225 12.08 -3.19 8.19
N THR A 226 11.94 -4.33 7.52
CA THR A 226 13.05 -5.04 6.85
C THR A 226 13.00 -4.83 5.34
N TRP A 227 11.81 -5.00 4.75
CA TRP A 227 11.51 -4.89 3.33
C TRP A 227 10.70 -3.63 3.02
N GLN A 228 10.44 -3.38 1.73
CA GLN A 228 9.47 -2.38 1.29
C GLN A 228 8.09 -2.64 1.92
N ILE A 229 7.32 -1.58 2.13
CA ILE A 229 6.14 -1.58 3.00
C ILE A 229 5.02 -2.50 2.51
N ASP A 230 4.83 -2.56 1.19
CA ASP A 230 3.89 -3.44 0.50
C ASP A 230 4.20 -4.92 0.75
N THR A 231 5.47 -5.28 0.84
CA THR A 231 5.89 -6.65 1.19
C THR A 231 5.41 -7.02 2.58
N HIS A 232 5.53 -6.13 3.57
CA HIS A 232 5.14 -6.43 4.96
C HIS A 232 3.65 -6.69 5.11
N ILE A 233 2.80 -5.87 4.49
CA ILE A 233 1.35 -5.99 4.60
C ILE A 233 0.78 -7.14 3.75
N CYS A 234 1.60 -7.79 2.93
CA CYS A 234 1.20 -8.89 2.03
C CYS A 234 1.82 -10.25 2.42
N ASN A 235 2.46 -10.37 3.60
CA ASN A 235 3.22 -11.56 3.99
C ASN A 235 2.44 -12.61 4.78
N ILE A 236 1.23 -12.29 5.26
CA ILE A 236 0.37 -13.26 5.98
C ILE A 236 -0.70 -13.76 5.02
N PHE A 237 -0.65 -15.06 4.71
CA PHE A 237 -1.49 -15.68 3.70
C PHE A 237 -2.17 -16.95 4.17
N LYS A 238 -3.25 -17.31 3.49
CA LYS A 238 -3.94 -18.58 3.59
C LYS A 238 -3.99 -19.25 2.23
N ASP A 239 -4.07 -20.57 2.22
CA ASP A 239 -4.27 -21.33 0.99
C ASP A 239 -5.72 -21.16 0.51
N ASP A 240 -5.89 -21.01 -0.79
CA ASP A 240 -7.13 -21.20 -1.52
C ASP A 240 -7.05 -22.55 -2.25
N PRO A 241 -7.67 -23.61 -1.70
CA PRO A 241 -7.63 -24.93 -2.31
C PRO A 241 -8.33 -24.99 -3.67
N ALA A 242 -9.35 -24.15 -3.90
CA ALA A 242 -10.09 -24.14 -5.16
C ALA A 242 -9.25 -23.50 -6.27
N ALA A 243 -8.47 -22.47 -5.93
CA ALA A 243 -7.54 -21.85 -6.86
C ALA A 243 -6.15 -22.51 -6.87
N GLU A 244 -5.86 -23.48 -6.01
CA GLU A 244 -4.51 -24.02 -5.74
C GLU A 244 -3.43 -22.92 -5.54
N ASP A 245 -3.83 -21.80 -4.94
CA ASP A 245 -3.00 -20.60 -4.77
C ASP A 245 -3.04 -20.13 -3.31
N LYS A 246 -2.37 -19.03 -3.01
CA LYS A 246 -2.40 -18.36 -1.72
C LYS A 246 -2.93 -16.95 -1.85
N TYR A 247 -3.71 -16.53 -0.87
CA TYR A 247 -4.18 -15.15 -0.77
C TYR A 247 -3.75 -14.48 0.51
N ILE A 248 -3.59 -13.18 0.43
CA ILE A 248 -3.27 -12.32 1.58
C ILE A 248 -4.49 -12.31 2.51
N SER A 249 -4.29 -12.78 3.73
CA SER A 249 -5.35 -12.98 4.71
C SER A 249 -5.27 -12.04 5.90
N ASP A 250 -4.17 -11.30 6.04
CA ASP A 250 -4.01 -10.26 7.05
C ASP A 250 -3.06 -9.15 6.55
N PRO A 251 -3.60 -7.96 6.22
CA PRO A 251 -5.03 -7.64 6.23
C PRO A 251 -5.77 -8.36 5.09
N LEU A 252 -7.01 -8.79 5.30
CA LEU A 252 -7.77 -9.50 4.27
C LEU A 252 -7.98 -8.59 3.06
N SER A 253 -7.38 -9.01 1.94
CA SER A 253 -7.17 -8.12 0.81
C SER A 253 -7.91 -8.60 -0.44
N TYR A 254 -8.62 -7.66 -1.07
CA TYR A 254 -9.32 -7.85 -2.33
C TYR A 254 -8.78 -6.92 -3.43
N VAL A 255 -8.98 -7.31 -4.68
CA VAL A 255 -8.57 -6.53 -5.86
C VAL A 255 -9.75 -6.40 -6.81
N LEU A 256 -10.01 -5.18 -7.27
CA LEU A 256 -10.97 -4.91 -8.34
C LEU A 256 -10.38 -5.31 -9.69
N GLN A 257 -11.12 -6.11 -10.45
CA GLN A 257 -10.69 -6.65 -11.74
C GLN A 257 -11.77 -6.47 -12.82
N PRO A 258 -11.45 -6.11 -14.07
CA PRO A 258 -10.18 -5.57 -14.56
C PRO A 258 -9.73 -4.31 -13.81
N SER A 259 -8.43 -4.07 -13.67
CA SER A 259 -7.91 -2.89 -12.94
C SER A 259 -8.62 -1.58 -13.33
N LEU A 260 -9.06 -0.82 -12.33
CA LEU A 260 -9.62 0.53 -12.47
C LEU A 260 -8.57 1.62 -12.30
N ALA A 261 -7.39 1.28 -11.78
CA ALA A 261 -6.24 2.14 -11.62
C ALA A 261 -4.97 1.36 -11.98
N ILE A 262 -3.98 2.05 -12.54
CA ILE A 262 -2.65 1.51 -12.82
C ILE A 262 -1.58 2.50 -12.37
N GLN A 263 -0.39 2.00 -12.08
CA GLN A 263 0.80 2.82 -11.93
C GLN A 263 1.40 3.16 -13.29
N VAL A 264 1.73 4.44 -13.53
CA VAL A 264 2.44 4.85 -14.75
C VAL A 264 3.95 4.97 -14.51
N THR A 265 4.73 4.30 -15.36
CA THR A 265 6.21 4.33 -15.28
C THR A 265 6.85 5.48 -16.07
N LYS A 266 6.10 6.10 -17.00
CA LYS A 266 6.58 7.19 -17.88
C LYS A 266 7.03 8.46 -17.13
N LEU A 267 6.67 8.59 -15.85
CA LEU A 267 7.05 9.70 -14.98
C LEU A 267 8.31 9.38 -14.15
N GLY A 268 9.03 8.30 -14.48
CA GLY A 268 10.17 7.82 -13.69
C GLY A 268 9.75 7.31 -12.32
N THR A 269 10.73 7.03 -11.46
CA THR A 269 10.52 6.53 -10.09
C THR A 269 11.46 7.21 -9.11
N ASP A 270 10.96 7.52 -7.92
CA ASP A 270 11.77 7.94 -6.77
C ASP A 270 12.01 6.80 -5.78
N VAL A 271 11.32 5.66 -5.96
CA VAL A 271 11.29 4.51 -5.03
C VAL A 271 12.19 3.38 -5.51
N GLN A 272 12.03 2.98 -6.77
CA GLN A 272 12.75 1.84 -7.33
C GLN A 272 14.07 2.29 -7.95
N LYS A 273 14.92 1.31 -8.24
CA LYS A 273 16.11 1.51 -9.07
C LYS A 273 15.69 1.86 -10.48
N GLN A 274 16.52 2.66 -11.15
CA GLN A 274 16.38 2.84 -12.59
C GLN A 274 16.76 1.53 -13.31
N PRO A 275 16.10 1.16 -14.42
CA PRO A 275 16.39 -0.07 -15.16
C PRO A 275 17.87 -0.25 -15.52
N GLU A 276 18.59 0.84 -15.78
CA GLU A 276 20.00 0.88 -16.14
C GLU A 276 20.93 0.48 -14.98
N ALA A 277 20.43 0.51 -13.74
CA ALA A 277 21.14 0.08 -12.54
C ALA A 277 20.94 -1.42 -12.22
N ASN A 278 20.18 -2.16 -13.03
CA ASN A 278 20.05 -3.60 -12.87
C ASN A 278 21.27 -4.31 -13.47
N PRO A 279 21.92 -5.26 -12.75
CA PRO A 279 22.91 -6.14 -13.35
C PRO A 279 22.29 -6.94 -14.50
N ALA A 280 23.11 -7.39 -15.45
CA ALA A 280 22.65 -8.14 -16.62
C ALA A 280 21.71 -9.30 -16.24
N LEU A 281 20.60 -9.42 -16.98
CA LEU A 281 19.41 -10.28 -16.77
C LEU A 281 19.64 -11.72 -16.27
N ALA A 282 20.84 -12.27 -16.44
CA ALA A 282 21.21 -13.60 -15.99
C ALA A 282 21.17 -13.77 -14.45
N ASP A 283 21.45 -12.71 -13.67
CA ASP A 283 21.55 -12.81 -12.21
C ASP A 283 20.20 -12.57 -11.49
N ALA A 284 19.36 -11.67 -12.02
CA ALA A 284 18.02 -11.41 -11.50
C ALA A 284 17.09 -12.64 -11.63
N SER A 285 17.20 -13.37 -12.75
CA SER A 285 16.41 -14.58 -13.01
C SER A 285 16.80 -15.74 -12.09
N ARG A 286 18.05 -15.82 -11.62
CA ARG A 286 18.50 -16.82 -10.65
C ARG A 286 17.92 -16.53 -9.26
N ARG A 287 18.01 -15.28 -8.80
CA ARG A 287 17.48 -14.82 -7.49
C ARG A 287 15.95 -14.88 -7.40
N MET A 288 15.24 -14.64 -8.51
CA MET A 288 13.78 -14.79 -8.57
C MET A 288 13.34 -16.27 -8.46
N ARG A 289 14.10 -17.19 -9.06
CA ARG A 289 13.84 -18.64 -9.00
C ARG A 289 14.09 -19.23 -7.60
N GLU A 290 15.05 -18.69 -6.86
CA GLU A 290 15.31 -19.04 -5.46
C GLU A 290 14.16 -18.63 -4.52
N PHE A 291 13.31 -17.67 -4.93
CA PHE A 291 12.14 -17.19 -4.16
C PHE A 291 10.81 -17.88 -4.55
N ILE A 292 10.67 -18.34 -5.80
CA ILE A 292 9.43 -18.89 -6.38
C ILE A 292 9.48 -20.44 -6.43
N GLY A 293 9.88 -21.08 -5.34
CA GLY A 293 9.85 -22.54 -5.19
C GLY A 293 8.43 -23.14 -5.07
N GLY A 294 7.39 -22.43 -5.49
CA GLY A 294 5.99 -22.88 -5.44
C GLY A 294 5.49 -23.26 -6.84
N GLY A 295 5.10 -24.52 -7.01
CA GLY A 295 4.49 -25.01 -8.25
C GLY A 295 3.25 -24.20 -8.65
N THR A 296 2.99 -24.10 -9.95
CA THR A 296 1.85 -23.33 -10.47
C THR A 296 0.53 -24.10 -10.35
N SER A 297 -0.49 -23.42 -9.80
CA SER A 297 -1.91 -23.80 -9.67
C SER A 297 -2.57 -24.43 -10.91
N LYS A 298 -3.50 -25.38 -10.69
CA LYS A 298 -4.44 -25.96 -11.67
C LYS A 298 -5.81 -25.27 -11.72
N ARG A 299 -6.56 -25.64 -12.77
CA ARG A 299 -7.91 -25.15 -13.15
C ARG A 299 -9.01 -25.78 -12.33
#